data_AF-A0A1F5ITJ9-F1
#
_entry.id   AF-A0A1F5ITJ9-F1
#
_cell.length_a   1.000
_cell.length_b   1.000
_cell.length_c   1.000
_cell.angle_alpha   90.00
_cell.angle_beta   90.00
_cell.angle_gamma   90.00
#
_symmetry.space_group_name_H-M   'P 1'
#
loop_
_entity.id
_entity.type
_entity.pdbx_description
1 polymer ?
#
loop_
_entity_poly.entity_id
_entity_poly.type
_entity_poly.pdbx_seq_one_letter_code
_entity_poly.pdbx_strand_id
1 'polypeptide(L)'
;MDHRYKLIVDSFGKDRFKFNEPLKEYTASGEGGSAGLFFIAFTEGELIKIISMCRDLKLPFFLFGTGSKIMISDSGLGGLVIKNRTKGIQTVSVKGKVTKFGIGVEEAIVEVESGVSIKKWVEYLDSQELATLGFENIPGSIGGNLFLNRFLQNHAKSIKVLDLDSEVSQIAVENLSLKRHIIISAVFRIKAKK
;
A
#
# COMPACT_ATOMS: atom_id res chain seq x y z
N MET A 1 18.40 1.69 -23.22
CA MET A 1 17.74 1.28 -21.97
C MET A 1 18.53 0.12 -21.40
N ASP A 2 18.89 0.17 -20.11
CA ASP A 2 19.59 -0.93 -19.44
C ASP A 2 18.82 -2.26 -19.67
N HIS A 3 19.53 -3.30 -20.12
CA HIS A 3 18.96 -4.62 -20.43
C HIS A 3 18.14 -5.22 -19.29
N ARG A 4 18.45 -4.85 -18.03
CA ARG A 4 17.71 -5.28 -16.85
C ARG A 4 16.26 -4.76 -16.84
N TYR A 5 16.00 -3.55 -17.34
CA TYR A 5 14.63 -3.05 -17.47
C TYR A 5 13.84 -3.84 -18.52
N LYS A 6 14.50 -4.33 -19.58
CA LYS A 6 13.85 -5.17 -20.59
C LYS A 6 13.32 -6.47 -19.98
N LEU A 7 14.10 -7.12 -19.09
CA LEU A 7 13.67 -8.33 -18.40
C LEU A 7 12.39 -8.11 -17.56
N ILE A 8 12.31 -6.98 -16.85
CA ILE A 8 11.10 -6.60 -16.10
C ILE A 8 9.93 -6.37 -17.06
N VAL A 9 10.14 -5.60 -18.13
CA VAL A 9 9.10 -5.30 -19.12
C VAL A 9 8.55 -6.58 -19.76
N ASP A 10 9.43 -7.49 -20.16
CA ASP A 10 9.04 -8.75 -20.79
C ASP A 10 8.26 -9.68 -19.83
N SER A 11 8.56 -9.63 -18.52
CA SER A 11 7.89 -10.46 -17.51
C SER A 11 6.44 -10.05 -17.18
N PHE A 12 6.07 -8.79 -17.42
CA PHE A 12 4.70 -8.28 -17.22
C PHE A 12 3.97 -7.96 -18.53
N GLY A 13 4.70 -7.86 -19.64
CA GLY A 13 4.21 -7.38 -20.92
C GLY A 13 4.38 -5.86 -21.08
N LYS A 14 4.75 -5.44 -22.29
CA LYS A 14 5.07 -4.03 -22.60
C LYS A 14 3.93 -3.06 -22.28
N ASP A 15 2.68 -3.47 -22.48
CA ASP A 15 1.49 -2.63 -22.28
C ASP A 15 1.23 -2.30 -20.80
N ARG A 16 1.91 -3.00 -19.88
CA ARG A 16 1.85 -2.69 -18.43
C ARG A 16 2.74 -1.52 -18.03
N PHE A 17 3.56 -1.00 -18.93
CA PHE A 17 4.48 0.09 -18.66
C PHE A 17 4.21 1.30 -19.53
N LYS A 18 4.45 2.47 -18.95
CA LYS A 18 4.48 3.74 -19.66
C LYS A 18 5.89 4.32 -19.65
N PHE A 19 6.27 4.97 -20.74
CA PHE A 19 7.57 5.61 -20.90
C PHE A 19 7.40 7.13 -20.83
N ASN A 20 8.33 7.81 -20.17
CA ASN A 20 8.30 9.27 -19.99
C ASN A 20 6.97 9.79 -19.39
N GLU A 21 6.36 9.02 -18.49
CA GLU A 21 5.05 9.32 -17.91
C GLU A 21 5.15 10.52 -16.95
N PRO A 22 4.38 11.61 -17.13
CA PRO A 22 4.39 12.76 -16.23
C PRO A 22 3.91 12.39 -14.82
N LEU A 23 4.75 12.57 -13.80
CA LEU A 23 4.42 12.16 -12.43
C LEU A 23 3.48 13.13 -11.72
N LYS A 24 3.41 14.40 -12.16
CA LYS A 24 2.44 15.38 -11.68
C LYS A 24 0.98 14.91 -11.71
N GLU A 25 0.63 14.02 -12.63
CA GLU A 25 -0.72 13.44 -12.76
C GLU A 25 -1.04 12.45 -11.62
N TYR A 26 -0.04 12.09 -10.82
CA TYR A 26 -0.12 11.08 -9.77
C TYR A 26 0.26 11.57 -8.37
N THR A 27 0.69 12.83 -8.24
CA THR A 27 1.02 13.50 -6.98
C THR A 27 -0.10 14.45 -6.56
N ALA A 28 -0.28 14.65 -5.26
CA ALA A 28 -1.29 15.60 -4.78
C ALA A 28 -0.87 17.07 -4.95
N SER A 29 0.43 17.35 -5.07
CA SER A 29 0.94 18.69 -5.37
C SER A 29 0.65 19.13 -6.80
N GLY A 30 0.38 18.21 -7.73
CA GLY A 30 0.29 18.53 -9.15
C GLY A 30 1.64 18.91 -9.76
N GLU A 31 2.74 18.56 -9.08
CA GLU A 31 4.12 18.85 -9.47
C GLU A 31 4.90 17.54 -9.69
N GLY A 32 5.91 17.59 -10.55
CA GLY A 32 6.79 16.47 -10.85
C GLY A 32 6.95 16.20 -12.35
N GLY A 33 8.21 16.09 -12.77
CA GLY A 33 8.59 15.72 -14.12
C GLY A 33 8.26 14.26 -14.47
N SER A 34 8.81 13.76 -15.57
CA SER A 34 8.49 12.42 -16.07
C SER A 34 9.27 11.30 -15.38
N ALA A 35 8.63 10.14 -15.24
CA ALA A 35 9.28 8.86 -14.96
C ALA A 35 9.85 8.25 -16.25
N GLY A 36 11.10 7.79 -16.22
CA GLY A 36 11.69 7.08 -17.36
C GLY A 36 10.91 5.81 -17.72
N LEU A 37 10.51 5.04 -16.72
CA LEU A 37 9.62 3.88 -16.84
C LEU A 37 8.61 3.90 -15.69
N PHE A 38 7.33 3.77 -15.98
CA PHE A 38 6.26 3.85 -14.99
C PHE A 38 5.39 2.60 -15.00
N PHE A 39 5.14 2.04 -13.82
CA PHE A 39 4.31 0.86 -13.60
C PHE A 39 3.28 1.11 -12.50
N ILE A 40 2.07 0.59 -12.68
CA ILE A 40 1.04 0.58 -11.65
C ILE A 40 0.78 -0.86 -11.21
N ALA A 41 1.03 -1.14 -9.93
CA ALA A 41 0.69 -2.41 -9.30
C ALA A 41 -0.78 -2.34 -8.81
N PHE A 42 -1.64 -3.20 -9.35
CA PHE A 42 -3.06 -3.27 -8.98
C PHE A 42 -3.37 -4.42 -8.02
N THR A 43 -2.46 -5.38 -7.87
CA THR A 43 -2.61 -6.53 -6.97
C THR A 43 -1.38 -6.70 -6.09
N GLU A 44 -1.54 -7.33 -4.93
CA GLU A 44 -0.42 -7.72 -4.07
C GLU A 44 0.64 -8.53 -4.85
N GLY A 45 0.21 -9.50 -5.66
CA GLY A 45 1.13 -10.35 -6.43
C GLY A 45 1.97 -9.56 -7.44
N GLU A 46 1.39 -8.56 -8.11
CA GLU A 46 2.14 -7.68 -8.99
C GLU A 46 3.16 -6.84 -8.23
N LEU A 47 2.77 -6.29 -7.08
CA LEU A 47 3.64 -5.48 -6.24
C LEU A 47 4.84 -6.29 -5.74
N ILE A 48 4.60 -7.49 -5.21
CA ILE A 48 5.67 -8.40 -4.77
C ILE A 48 6.57 -8.73 -5.94
N LYS A 49 6.00 -9.21 -7.06
CA LYS A 49 6.78 -9.64 -8.24
C LYS A 49 7.69 -8.53 -8.76
N ILE A 50 7.18 -7.29 -8.92
CA ILE A 50 7.99 -6.22 -9.50
C ILE A 50 9.12 -5.79 -8.56
N ILE A 51 8.86 -5.73 -7.25
CA ILE A 51 9.87 -5.36 -6.26
C ILE A 51 10.93 -6.45 -6.14
N SER A 52 10.54 -7.72 -6.07
CA SER A 52 11.49 -8.85 -6.04
C SER A 52 12.39 -8.85 -7.28
N MET A 53 11.84 -8.61 -8.47
CA MET A 53 12.67 -8.48 -9.67
C MET A 53 13.63 -7.29 -9.59
N CYS A 54 13.20 -6.15 -9.05
CA CYS A 54 14.09 -5.00 -8.85
C CYS A 54 15.22 -5.30 -7.86
N ARG A 55 14.91 -5.99 -6.76
CA ARG A 55 15.89 -6.48 -5.78
C ARG A 55 16.91 -7.40 -6.46
N ASP A 56 16.45 -8.44 -7.13
CA ASP A 56 17.30 -9.47 -7.72
C ASP A 56 18.21 -8.90 -8.84
N LEU A 57 17.68 -7.94 -9.61
CA LEU A 57 18.42 -7.25 -10.67
C LEU A 57 19.24 -6.05 -10.16
N LYS A 58 19.18 -5.74 -8.87
CA LYS A 58 19.81 -4.55 -8.26
C LYS A 58 19.45 -3.27 -9.01
N LEU A 59 18.17 -3.13 -9.34
CA LEU A 59 17.61 -1.97 -10.01
C LEU A 59 17.01 -1.01 -8.98
N PRO A 60 17.44 0.26 -8.96
CA PRO A 60 16.79 1.26 -8.12
C PRO A 60 15.37 1.50 -8.66
N PHE A 61 14.44 1.69 -7.74
CA PHE A 61 13.06 2.06 -8.05
C PHE A 61 12.55 3.09 -7.06
N PHE A 62 11.55 3.86 -7.47
CA PHE A 62 10.81 4.74 -6.57
C PHE A 62 9.38 4.20 -6.42
N LEU A 63 8.97 3.93 -5.18
CA LEU A 63 7.64 3.39 -4.87
C LEU A 63 6.81 4.44 -4.11
N PHE A 64 5.56 4.63 -4.53
CA PHE A 64 4.61 5.45 -3.79
C PHE A 64 3.19 4.94 -3.93
N GLY A 65 2.32 5.30 -2.97
CA GLY A 65 0.89 4.98 -3.01
C GLY A 65 0.09 6.09 -3.68
N THR A 66 -0.74 6.76 -2.88
CA THR A 66 -1.61 7.87 -3.36
C THR A 66 -0.84 9.05 -3.96
N GLY A 67 0.39 9.32 -3.50
CA GLY A 67 1.15 10.52 -3.88
C GLY A 67 0.82 11.76 -3.04
N SER A 68 0.16 11.58 -1.88
CA SER A 68 -0.33 12.67 -1.02
C SER A 68 0.72 13.36 -0.14
N LYS A 69 1.90 12.77 0.02
CA LYS A 69 2.96 13.26 0.92
C LYS A 69 4.34 13.25 0.26
N ILE A 70 4.38 13.40 -1.07
CA ILE A 70 5.62 13.43 -1.84
C ILE A 70 5.63 14.66 -2.73
N MET A 71 6.83 15.17 -2.98
CA MET A 71 7.11 16.23 -3.94
C MET A 71 8.20 15.70 -4.86
N ILE A 72 8.01 15.85 -6.17
CA ILE A 72 8.90 15.31 -7.19
C ILE A 72 9.42 16.50 -7.99
N SER A 73 10.73 16.53 -8.24
CA SER A 73 11.38 17.57 -9.06
C SER A 73 10.82 17.59 -10.48
N ASP A 74 10.80 18.77 -11.11
CA ASP A 74 10.47 18.93 -12.54
C ASP A 74 11.45 18.22 -13.47
N SER A 75 12.67 17.93 -12.99
CA SER A 75 13.62 17.06 -13.69
C SER A 75 13.14 15.60 -13.83
N GLY A 76 12.09 15.22 -13.10
CA GLY A 76 11.54 13.87 -13.11
C GLY A 76 12.43 12.85 -12.38
N LEU A 77 12.12 11.57 -12.61
CA LEU A 77 12.83 10.44 -12.03
C LEU A 77 13.32 9.50 -13.15
N GLY A 78 14.65 9.38 -13.26
CA GLY A 78 15.27 8.38 -14.10
C GLY A 78 15.09 6.97 -13.51
N GLY A 79 14.71 6.00 -14.35
CA GLY A 79 14.50 4.61 -13.93
C GLY A 79 13.04 4.23 -13.71
N LEU A 80 12.82 3.18 -12.92
CA LEU A 80 11.49 2.62 -12.67
C LEU A 80 10.79 3.34 -11.51
N VAL A 81 9.59 3.82 -11.79
CA VAL A 81 8.66 4.36 -10.81
C VAL A 81 7.45 3.44 -10.71
N ILE A 82 7.11 3.06 -9.49
CA ILE A 82 6.05 2.11 -9.16
C ILE A 82 4.98 2.85 -8.36
N LYS A 83 3.76 2.90 -8.88
CA LYS A 83 2.59 3.35 -8.12
C LYS A 83 1.85 2.13 -7.58
N ASN A 84 1.77 2.03 -6.26
CA ASN A 84 0.96 1.03 -5.59
C ASN A 84 -0.52 1.47 -5.56
N ARG A 85 -1.36 0.72 -6.27
CA ARG A 85 -2.83 0.86 -6.28
C ARG A 85 -3.51 -0.48 -5.96
N THR A 86 -2.88 -1.31 -5.13
CA THR A 86 -3.53 -2.49 -4.55
C THR A 86 -4.76 -2.07 -3.75
N LYS A 87 -5.83 -2.88 -3.74
CA LYS A 87 -7.17 -2.48 -3.26
C LYS A 87 -7.85 -3.50 -2.35
N GLY A 88 -7.20 -4.61 -2.07
CA GLY A 88 -7.72 -5.71 -1.27
C GLY A 88 -8.05 -5.26 0.14
N ILE A 89 -9.27 -5.56 0.55
CA ILE A 89 -9.73 -5.46 1.94
C ILE A 89 -10.49 -6.75 2.22
N GLN A 90 -10.06 -7.49 3.24
CA GLN A 90 -10.62 -8.80 3.57
C GLN A 90 -10.89 -8.90 5.06
N THR A 91 -12.13 -9.23 5.42
CA THR A 91 -12.45 -9.68 6.79
C THR A 91 -11.85 -11.06 7.00
N VAL A 92 -10.88 -11.16 7.90
CA VAL A 92 -10.20 -12.41 8.26
C VAL A 92 -11.05 -13.20 9.25
N SER A 93 -11.62 -12.53 10.25
CA SER A 93 -12.49 -13.15 11.23
C SER A 93 -13.44 -12.15 11.89
N VAL A 94 -14.55 -12.66 12.41
CA VAL A 94 -15.56 -11.89 13.14
C VAL A 94 -15.84 -12.57 14.47
N LYS A 95 -15.85 -11.77 15.53
CA LYS A 95 -16.33 -12.18 16.85
C LYS A 95 -17.75 -11.64 17.01
N GLY A 96 -18.71 -12.56 17.13
CA GLY A 96 -20.10 -12.20 17.38
C GLY A 96 -20.40 -11.95 18.86
N LYS A 97 -21.53 -11.28 19.12
CA LYS A 97 -22.12 -11.11 20.44
C LYS A 97 -23.61 -11.47 20.39
N VAL A 98 -24.07 -12.24 21.36
CA VAL A 98 -25.49 -12.53 21.55
C VAL A 98 -26.09 -11.45 22.45
N THR A 99 -27.19 -10.85 22.01
CA THR A 99 -27.95 -9.83 22.75
C THR A 99 -29.39 -10.29 22.89
N LYS A 100 -30.18 -9.57 23.72
CA LYS A 100 -31.63 -9.80 23.83
C LYS A 100 -32.38 -9.59 22.50
N PHE A 101 -31.77 -8.88 21.54
CA PHE A 101 -32.36 -8.54 20.25
C PHE A 101 -31.82 -9.40 19.09
N GLY A 102 -30.92 -10.36 19.35
CA GLY A 102 -30.35 -11.25 18.33
C GLY A 102 -28.83 -11.35 18.37
N ILE A 103 -28.26 -11.91 17.30
CA ILE A 103 -26.81 -12.05 17.10
C ILE A 103 -26.29 -10.81 16.35
N GLY A 104 -25.23 -10.20 16.87
CA GLY A 104 -24.54 -9.07 16.24
C GLY A 104 -23.03 -9.26 16.20
N VAL A 105 -22.32 -8.28 15.63
CA VAL A 105 -20.85 -8.23 15.60
C VAL A 105 -20.33 -7.49 16.83
N GLU A 106 -19.32 -8.04 17.50
CA GLU A 106 -18.58 -7.35 18.57
C GLU A 106 -17.31 -6.71 18.02
N GLU A 107 -16.53 -7.49 17.26
CA GLU A 107 -15.28 -7.05 16.63
C GLU A 107 -14.99 -7.88 15.37
N ALA A 108 -14.19 -7.31 14.47
CA ALA A 108 -13.68 -7.95 13.28
C ALA A 108 -12.15 -7.77 13.19
N ILE A 109 -11.48 -8.80 12.69
CA ILE A 109 -10.10 -8.73 12.22
C ILE A 109 -10.15 -8.54 10.71
N VAL A 110 -9.52 -7.48 10.23
CA VAL A 110 -9.55 -7.11 8.82
C VAL A 110 -8.13 -6.89 8.33
N GLU A 111 -7.79 -7.52 7.22
CA GLU A 111 -6.55 -7.28 6.47
C GLU A 111 -6.83 -6.29 5.35
N VAL A 112 -5.96 -5.29 5.21
CA VAL A 112 -6.06 -4.24 4.20
C VAL A 112 -4.72 -4.06 3.50
N GLU A 113 -4.74 -4.11 2.17
CA GLU A 113 -3.55 -3.95 1.33
C GLU A 113 -3.01 -2.51 1.39
N SER A 114 -1.69 -2.37 1.23
CA SER A 114 -0.97 -1.11 1.46
C SER A 114 -1.30 0.01 0.45
N GLY A 115 -1.83 -0.35 -0.72
CA GLY A 115 -2.29 0.59 -1.75
C GLY A 115 -3.66 1.21 -1.46
N VAL A 116 -4.44 0.64 -0.55
CA VAL A 116 -5.77 1.14 -0.19
C VAL A 116 -5.65 2.53 0.42
N SER A 117 -6.42 3.49 -0.12
CA SER A 117 -6.51 4.83 0.46
C SER A 117 -7.24 4.78 1.80
N ILE A 118 -6.86 5.62 2.76
CA ILE A 118 -7.56 5.74 4.04
C ILE A 118 -9.06 6.04 3.85
N LYS A 119 -9.41 6.88 2.85
CA LYS A 119 -10.81 7.12 2.49
C LYS A 119 -11.58 5.83 2.20
N LYS A 120 -11.04 4.97 1.32
CA LYS A 120 -11.62 3.66 1.00
C LYS A 120 -11.66 2.72 2.21
N TRP A 121 -10.66 2.80 3.08
CA TRP A 121 -10.62 2.03 4.32
C TRP A 121 -11.78 2.42 5.26
N VAL A 122 -11.99 3.72 5.47
CA VAL A 122 -13.12 4.26 6.25
C VAL A 122 -14.46 3.85 5.62
N GLU A 123 -14.63 4.07 4.31
CA GLU A 123 -15.86 3.67 3.59
C GLU A 123 -16.18 2.19 3.78
N TYR A 124 -15.16 1.33 3.74
CA TYR A 124 -15.31 -0.09 4.00
C TYR A 124 -15.77 -0.35 5.44
N LEU A 125 -15.08 0.21 6.44
CA LEU A 125 -15.44 0.04 7.86
C LEU A 125 -16.88 0.47 8.12
N ASP A 126 -17.27 1.62 7.58
CA ASP A 126 -18.63 2.14 7.69
C ASP A 126 -19.67 1.19 7.10
N SER A 127 -19.40 0.62 5.92
CA SER A 127 -20.29 -0.34 5.25
C SER A 127 -20.46 -1.65 6.01
N GLN A 128 -19.51 -1.99 6.89
CA GLN A 128 -19.53 -3.20 7.72
C GLN A 128 -20.03 -2.92 9.15
N GLU A 129 -20.56 -1.72 9.41
CA GLU A 129 -20.96 -1.25 10.75
C GLU A 129 -19.81 -1.34 11.78
N LEU A 130 -18.57 -1.16 11.33
CA LEU A 130 -17.36 -1.15 12.16
C LEU A 130 -16.95 0.28 12.50
N ALA A 131 -16.34 0.47 13.66
CA ALA A 131 -15.87 1.78 14.11
C ALA A 131 -14.70 2.28 13.24
N THR A 132 -14.78 3.53 12.78
CA THR A 132 -13.74 4.16 11.94
C THR A 132 -12.58 4.74 12.74
N LEU A 133 -12.72 4.83 14.07
CA LEU A 133 -11.68 5.23 15.02
C LEU A 133 -11.03 6.61 14.74
N GLY A 134 -11.62 7.48 13.92
CA GLY A 134 -11.03 8.78 13.58
C GLY A 134 -10.05 8.74 12.41
N PHE A 135 -9.99 7.64 11.65
CA PHE A 135 -9.13 7.51 10.47
C PHE A 135 -9.48 8.51 9.35
N GLU A 136 -10.67 9.10 9.34
CA GLU A 136 -11.17 10.05 8.33
C GLU A 136 -10.24 11.24 8.11
N ASN A 137 -9.49 11.63 9.15
CA ASN A 137 -8.58 12.77 9.12
C ASN A 137 -7.20 12.46 8.55
N ILE A 138 -6.93 11.21 8.14
CA ILE A 138 -5.62 10.78 7.65
C ILE A 138 -5.65 10.71 6.12
N PRO A 139 -4.97 11.62 5.41
CA PRO A 139 -4.86 11.53 3.95
C PRO A 139 -3.86 10.45 3.54
N GLY A 140 -4.09 9.86 2.38
CA GLY A 140 -3.14 8.98 1.71
C GLY A 140 -3.51 7.50 1.75
N SER A 141 -2.52 6.62 1.61
CA SER A 141 -2.74 5.15 1.65
C SER A 141 -2.33 4.54 2.98
N ILE A 142 -2.78 3.33 3.25
CA ILE A 142 -2.40 2.52 4.41
C ILE A 142 -0.88 2.38 4.48
N GLY A 143 -0.24 1.94 3.39
CA GLY A 143 1.22 1.71 3.36
C GLY A 143 2.04 2.97 3.66
N GLY A 144 1.71 4.09 3.01
CA GLY A 144 2.43 5.35 3.27
C GLY A 144 2.24 5.86 4.69
N ASN A 145 1.03 5.73 5.24
CA ASN A 145 0.75 6.19 6.60
C ASN A 145 1.34 5.27 7.68
N LEU A 146 1.52 3.97 7.43
CA LEU A 146 2.19 3.10 8.38
C LEU A 146 3.66 3.45 8.61
N PHE A 147 4.31 4.19 7.71
CA PHE A 147 5.63 4.78 7.96
C PHE A 147 5.59 6.12 8.70
N LEU A 148 4.48 6.88 8.61
CA LEU A 148 4.45 8.31 8.91
C LEU A 148 3.49 8.70 10.04
N ASN A 149 2.49 7.87 10.32
CA ASN A 149 1.37 8.21 11.18
C ASN A 149 1.30 7.26 12.39
N ARG A 150 1.73 7.78 13.55
CA ARG A 150 1.71 7.04 14.83
C ARG A 150 0.32 6.58 15.25
N PHE A 151 -0.72 7.34 14.94
CA PHE A 151 -2.08 6.95 15.27
C PHE A 151 -2.49 5.68 14.52
N LEU A 152 -2.22 5.61 13.21
CA LEU A 152 -2.50 4.40 12.42
C LEU A 152 -1.63 3.22 12.88
N GLN A 153 -0.34 3.47 13.15
CA GLN A 153 0.60 2.46 13.64
C GLN A 153 0.09 1.79 14.93
N ASN A 154 -0.38 2.59 15.90
CA ASN A 154 -0.88 2.08 17.18
C ASN A 154 -2.15 1.21 17.06
N HIS A 155 -2.88 1.32 15.94
CA HIS A 155 -4.09 0.54 15.69
C HIS A 155 -3.84 -0.70 14.80
N ALA A 156 -2.68 -0.78 14.15
CA ALA A 156 -2.31 -1.95 13.35
C ALA A 156 -1.79 -3.06 14.27
N LYS A 157 -2.46 -4.22 14.23
CA LYS A 157 -2.09 -5.41 15.01
C LYS A 157 -0.79 -6.04 14.51
N SER A 158 -0.62 -6.07 13.20
CA SER A 158 0.54 -6.63 12.52
C SER A 158 0.59 -6.14 11.09
N ILE A 159 1.77 -6.20 10.47
CA ILE A 159 1.95 -5.83 9.07
C ILE A 159 2.65 -6.97 8.33
N LYS A 160 2.24 -7.17 7.07
CA LYS A 160 2.92 -8.06 6.12
C LYS A 160 3.86 -7.20 5.30
N VAL A 161 5.13 -7.60 5.25
CA VAL A 161 6.18 -6.87 4.54
C VAL A 161 6.93 -7.78 3.59
N LEU A 162 7.37 -7.21 2.47
CA LEU A 162 8.45 -7.75 1.66
C LEU A 162 9.74 -7.09 2.12
N ASP A 163 10.69 -7.89 2.61
CA ASP A 163 12.04 -7.42 2.92
C ASP A 163 12.86 -7.34 1.63
N LEU A 164 13.65 -6.28 1.47
CA LEU A 164 14.57 -6.15 0.35
C LEU A 164 15.78 -7.10 0.47
N ASP A 165 15.97 -7.73 1.62
CA ASP A 165 17.02 -8.74 1.86
C ASP A 165 16.49 -10.17 1.99
N SER A 166 15.17 -10.35 2.15
CA SER A 166 14.57 -11.68 2.40
C SER A 166 13.17 -11.79 1.78
N GLU A 167 12.43 -12.86 2.09
CA GLU A 167 11.09 -13.08 1.53
C GLU A 167 10.00 -12.37 2.35
N VAL A 168 8.75 -12.50 1.90
CA VAL A 168 7.59 -11.92 2.58
C VAL A 168 7.44 -12.51 3.99
N SER A 169 7.27 -11.64 4.97
CA SER A 169 7.07 -12.04 6.37
C SER A 169 6.07 -11.13 7.09
N GLN A 170 5.57 -11.60 8.24
CA GLN A 170 4.72 -10.81 9.12
C GLN A 170 5.55 -10.29 10.29
N ILE A 171 5.46 -8.99 10.56
CA ILE A 171 6.20 -8.33 11.64
C ILE A 171 5.28 -7.43 12.47
N ALA A 172 5.75 -7.09 13.67
CA ALA A 172 5.18 -6.00 14.46
C ALA A 172 5.53 -4.64 13.81
N VAL A 173 4.65 -3.65 13.98
CA VAL A 173 4.82 -2.31 13.40
C VAL A 173 6.11 -1.63 13.90
N GLU A 174 6.49 -1.89 15.14
CA GLU A 174 7.71 -1.36 15.77
C GLU A 174 9.00 -1.80 15.06
N ASN A 175 8.97 -2.93 14.36
CA ASN A 175 10.11 -3.48 13.62
C ASN A 175 10.18 -2.97 12.17
N LEU A 176 9.29 -2.05 11.78
CA LEU A 176 9.24 -1.51 10.43
C LEU A 176 10.46 -0.62 10.13
N SER A 177 11.15 -0.88 9.02
CA SER A 177 12.29 -0.09 8.56
C SER A 177 12.06 0.42 7.15
N LEU A 178 12.16 1.74 6.96
CA LEU A 178 12.01 2.40 5.65
C LEU A 178 13.09 1.97 4.65
N LYS A 179 14.27 1.57 5.14
CA LYS A 179 15.40 1.16 4.29
C LYS A 179 15.31 -0.28 3.78
N ARG A 180 14.50 -1.12 4.44
CA ARG A 180 14.48 -2.56 4.21
C ARG A 180 13.12 -3.09 3.80
N HIS A 181 12.03 -2.52 4.30
CA HIS A 181 10.72 -3.13 4.17
C HIS A 181 9.84 -2.38 3.18
N ILE A 182 9.13 -3.13 2.35
CA ILE A 182 7.96 -2.66 1.62
C ILE A 182 6.72 -3.28 2.25
N ILE A 183 5.77 -2.44 2.66
CA ILE A 183 4.51 -2.92 3.26
C ILE A 183 3.61 -3.47 2.16
N ILE A 184 3.13 -4.69 2.36
CA ILE A 184 2.20 -5.38 1.47
C ILE A 184 0.76 -5.20 1.97
N SER A 185 0.52 -5.49 3.25
CA SER A 185 -0.78 -5.35 3.90
C SER A 185 -0.63 -5.09 5.40
N ALA A 186 -1.72 -4.72 6.05
CA ALA A 186 -1.80 -4.54 7.48
C ALA A 186 -3.09 -5.13 8.03
N VAL A 187 -3.01 -5.68 9.24
CA VAL A 187 -4.14 -6.29 9.93
C VAL A 187 -4.60 -5.38 11.06
N PHE A 188 -5.88 -5.07 11.10
CA PHE A 188 -6.51 -4.26 12.13
C PHE A 188 -7.54 -5.08 12.91
N ARG A 189 -7.66 -4.82 14.21
CA ARG A 189 -8.79 -5.27 15.03
C ARG A 189 -9.71 -4.09 15.24
N ILE A 190 -10.93 -4.18 14.73
CA ILE A 190 -11.90 -3.10 14.77
C ILE A 190 -13.17 -3.57 15.48
N LYS A 191 -13.68 -2.77 16.42
CA LYS A 191 -14.95 -3.05 17.10
C LYS A 191 -16.14 -2.63 16.24
N ALA A 192 -17.30 -3.25 16.46
CA ALA A 192 -18.54 -2.74 15.90
C ALA A 192 -18.81 -1.29 16.36
N LYS A 193 -19.56 -0.53 15.55
CA LYS A 193 -20.10 0.77 15.95
C LYS A 193 -20.96 0.59 17.21
N LYS A 194 -20.88 1.56 18.10
CA LYS A 194 -21.73 1.62 19.28
C LYS A 194 -23.12 2.12 18.93
#